data_AF-A0A5K4EKP9-F1
#
_entry.id   AF-A0A5K4EKP9-F1
#
_cell.length_a   1.000
_cell.length_b   1.000
_cell.length_c   1.000
_cell.angle_alpha   90.00
_cell.angle_beta   90.00
_cell.angle_gamma   90.00
#
_symmetry.space_group_name_H-M   'P 1'
#
loop_
_entity.id
_entity.type
_entity.pdbx_description
1 polymer ?
#
loop_
_entity_poly.entity_id
_entity_poly.type
_entity_poly.pdbx_seq_one_letter_code
_entity_poly.pdbx_strand_id
1 'polypeptide(L)'
;MDDSGNNPHKKQGTRVFKKSSPNGKITTYLCKRDFIDSLADVDPIEGVVLVDPEYVKGRKVFTHVLSAFRYGREDLDVLGLTFRKDLYLASAQVYPPVYASEADNCGRVLLNPTSTAVCGNSKPPGSEVSEGTDDSLHSGSLPLTRLQERLIKKLGNNAFPFYFKLPADAPASVTLQPGPNESGKPCGVDYELRTYVAETSDDKLQKRSFTPIFAAEYFYAEP
;
A
#
# COMPACT_ATOMS: atom_id res chain seq x y z
N MET A 1 -10.55 -24.66 -48.66
CA MET A 1 -10.13 -23.25 -48.49
C MET A 1 -11.33 -22.58 -47.86
N ASP A 2 -11.33 -22.53 -46.54
CA ASP A 2 -12.46 -22.04 -45.76
C ASP A 2 -11.89 -21.63 -44.39
N ASP A 3 -11.37 -20.41 -44.45
CA ASP A 3 -10.90 -19.56 -43.36
C ASP A 3 -12.07 -19.24 -42.43
N SER A 4 -11.92 -19.52 -41.13
CA SER A 4 -12.91 -19.18 -40.11
C SER A 4 -12.23 -18.47 -38.94
N GLY A 5 -12.05 -17.16 -39.13
CA GLY A 5 -12.51 -16.17 -38.15
C GLY A 5 -11.73 -16.10 -36.83
N ASN A 6 -10.46 -15.68 -36.88
CA ASN A 6 -9.78 -15.18 -35.70
C ASN A 6 -10.37 -13.80 -35.31
N ASN A 7 -11.22 -13.75 -34.29
CA ASN A 7 -11.90 -12.53 -33.85
C ASN A 7 -10.94 -11.65 -33.00
N PRO A 8 -10.48 -10.47 -33.48
CA PRO A 8 -9.38 -9.71 -32.86
C PRO A 8 -9.80 -8.89 -31.62
N HIS A 9 -11.05 -8.99 -31.15
CA HIS A 9 -11.57 -8.17 -30.05
C HIS A 9 -11.77 -8.91 -28.72
N LYS A 10 -10.99 -9.95 -28.43
CA LYS A 10 -10.92 -10.46 -27.06
C LYS A 10 -10.12 -9.47 -26.22
N LYS A 11 -10.79 -8.43 -25.70
CA LYS A 11 -10.21 -7.48 -24.72
C LYS A 11 -9.52 -8.30 -23.64
N GLN A 12 -8.20 -8.18 -23.57
CA GLN A 12 -7.40 -8.87 -22.58
C GLN A 12 -7.93 -8.47 -21.20
N GLY A 13 -8.28 -9.44 -20.36
CA GLY A 13 -8.86 -9.17 -19.05
C GLY A 13 -7.89 -8.35 -18.19
N THR A 14 -8.40 -7.36 -17.46
CA THR A 14 -7.61 -6.58 -16.50
C THR A 14 -6.95 -7.52 -15.49
N ARG A 15 -5.61 -7.52 -15.44
CA ARG A 15 -4.83 -8.32 -14.48
C ARG A 15 -5.00 -7.73 -13.09
N VAL A 16 -5.28 -8.58 -12.10
CA VAL A 16 -5.34 -8.21 -10.68
C VAL A 16 -4.42 -9.14 -9.92
N PHE A 17 -3.71 -8.59 -8.94
CA PHE A 17 -2.83 -9.35 -8.08
C PHE A 17 -3.52 -9.61 -6.75
N LYS A 18 -3.29 -10.78 -6.16
CA LYS A 18 -3.87 -11.09 -4.86
C LYS A 18 -2.90 -11.86 -4.01
N LYS A 19 -3.03 -11.70 -2.70
CA LYS A 19 -2.31 -12.52 -1.74
C LYS A 19 -3.16 -12.70 -0.48
N SER A 20 -3.25 -13.93 -0.01
CA SER A 20 -4.04 -14.31 1.15
C SER A 20 -3.15 -14.47 2.37
N SER A 21 -3.67 -14.18 3.56
CA SER A 21 -3.01 -14.55 4.80
C SER A 21 -2.80 -16.07 4.88
N PRO A 22 -1.83 -16.54 5.68
CA PRO A 22 -1.56 -17.98 5.83
C PRO A 22 -2.79 -18.82 6.23
N ASN A 23 -3.73 -18.23 6.96
CA ASN A 23 -4.99 -18.88 7.37
C ASN A 23 -6.15 -18.66 6.38
N GLY A 24 -5.95 -17.94 5.29
CA GLY A 24 -6.96 -17.62 4.27
C GLY A 24 -8.06 -16.66 4.70
N LYS A 25 -8.00 -16.11 5.92
CA LYS A 25 -9.08 -15.29 6.53
C LYS A 25 -9.09 -13.82 6.10
N ILE A 26 -7.98 -13.33 5.55
CA ILE A 26 -7.92 -12.03 4.89
C ILE A 26 -7.21 -12.21 3.55
N THR A 27 -7.67 -11.53 2.51
CA THR A 27 -7.04 -11.55 1.19
C THR A 27 -6.98 -10.15 0.61
N THR A 28 -5.77 -9.69 0.32
CA THR A 28 -5.53 -8.39 -0.31
C THR A 28 -5.48 -8.55 -1.81
N TYR A 29 -6.26 -7.75 -2.52
CA TYR A 29 -6.26 -7.61 -3.97
C TYR A 29 -5.66 -6.25 -4.32
N LEU A 30 -4.66 -6.25 -5.19
CA LEU A 30 -3.94 -5.06 -5.64
C LEU A 30 -4.13 -4.88 -7.14
N CYS A 31 -4.48 -3.66 -7.54
CA CYS A 31 -4.80 -3.32 -8.93
C CYS A 31 -3.57 -3.31 -9.85
N LYS A 32 -2.43 -2.85 -9.34
CA LYS A 32 -1.13 -2.78 -10.06
C LYS A 32 0.03 -3.04 -9.11
N ARG A 33 1.17 -3.52 -9.60
CA ARG A 33 2.40 -3.71 -8.78
C ARG A 33 3.51 -2.72 -9.13
N ASP A 34 3.38 -2.08 -10.28
CA ASP A 34 4.31 -1.12 -10.82
C ASP A 34 3.60 0.23 -10.75
N PHE A 35 4.22 1.19 -10.06
CA PHE A 35 3.69 2.52 -9.79
C PHE A 35 4.67 3.51 -10.42
N ILE A 36 4.16 4.36 -11.31
CA ILE A 36 4.97 5.35 -12.02
C ILE A 36 5.01 6.63 -11.19
N ASP A 37 6.21 7.16 -10.97
CA ASP A 37 6.47 8.47 -10.41
C ASP A 37 6.76 9.46 -11.56
N SER A 38 5.92 10.50 -11.66
CA SER A 38 5.95 11.53 -12.71
C SER A 38 6.69 12.81 -12.29
N LEU A 39 7.43 12.81 -11.17
CA LEU A 39 7.98 14.00 -10.48
C LEU A 39 6.93 14.93 -9.85
N ALA A 40 5.72 14.99 -10.40
CA ALA A 40 4.61 15.78 -9.87
C ALA A 40 3.71 14.94 -8.95
N ASP A 41 3.52 13.67 -9.29
CA ASP A 41 2.66 12.75 -8.56
C ASP A 41 3.05 11.29 -8.79
N VAL A 42 2.86 10.50 -7.73
CA VAL A 42 3.01 9.05 -7.81
C VAL A 42 1.65 8.42 -8.03
N ASP A 43 1.61 7.50 -8.98
CA ASP A 43 0.49 6.63 -9.27
C ASP A 43 -0.09 6.03 -7.97
N PRO A 44 -1.40 6.17 -7.68
CA PRO A 44 -1.93 5.75 -6.39
C PRO A 44 -1.95 4.22 -6.21
N ILE A 45 -1.77 3.79 -4.97
CA ILE A 45 -1.84 2.39 -4.55
C ILE A 45 -3.28 2.06 -4.20
N GLU A 46 -3.93 1.30 -5.07
CA GLU A 46 -5.35 0.97 -4.96
C GLU A 46 -5.60 -0.52 -4.88
N GLY A 47 -6.53 -0.91 -4.00
CA GLY A 47 -6.92 -2.29 -3.90
C GLY A 47 -8.19 -2.52 -3.09
N VAL A 48 -8.45 -3.80 -2.84
CA VAL A 48 -9.60 -4.30 -2.06
C VAL A 48 -9.12 -5.39 -1.12
N VAL A 49 -9.55 -5.37 0.13
CA VAL A 49 -9.33 -6.45 1.10
C VAL A 49 -10.62 -7.23 1.28
N LEU A 50 -10.57 -8.53 1.01
CA LEU A 50 -11.61 -9.48 1.40
C LEU A 50 -11.35 -9.93 2.84
N VAL A 51 -12.35 -9.78 3.70
CA VAL A 51 -12.26 -10.06 5.13
C VAL A 51 -13.24 -11.18 5.51
N ASP A 52 -12.80 -12.11 6.36
CA ASP A 52 -13.70 -13.03 7.06
C ASP A 52 -14.15 -12.42 8.41
N PRO A 53 -15.41 -11.99 8.57
CA PRO A 53 -15.89 -11.35 9.80
C PRO A 53 -15.83 -12.27 11.02
N GLU A 54 -16.01 -13.58 10.84
CA GLU A 54 -15.96 -14.57 11.93
C GLU A 54 -14.55 -14.73 12.51
N TYR A 55 -13.53 -14.44 11.70
CA TYR A 55 -12.15 -14.43 12.15
C TYR A 55 -11.77 -13.12 12.85
N VAL A 56 -12.25 -11.98 12.35
CA VAL A 56 -11.86 -10.68 12.87
C VAL A 56 -12.45 -10.42 14.26
N LYS A 57 -13.68 -10.86 14.56
CA LYS A 57 -14.31 -10.84 15.90
C LYS A 57 -14.15 -9.51 16.64
N GLY A 58 -14.58 -8.40 16.04
CA GLY A 58 -14.53 -7.07 16.67
C GLY A 58 -13.17 -6.37 16.63
N ARG A 59 -12.12 -7.04 16.13
CA ARG A 59 -10.83 -6.40 15.83
C ARG A 59 -10.90 -5.58 14.55
N LYS A 60 -9.80 -4.92 14.23
CA LYS A 60 -9.65 -4.08 13.05
C LYS A 60 -8.75 -4.74 12.02
N VAL A 61 -8.94 -4.41 10.75
CA VAL A 61 -8.05 -4.76 9.64
C VAL A 61 -7.39 -3.49 9.15
N PHE A 62 -6.06 -3.46 9.19
CA PHE A 62 -5.26 -2.36 8.69
C PHE A 62 -4.54 -2.77 7.43
N THR A 63 -4.32 -1.82 6.53
CA THR A 63 -3.35 -1.93 5.45
C THR A 63 -2.31 -0.85 5.62
N HIS A 64 -1.03 -1.20 5.51
CA HIS A 64 0.10 -0.30 5.59
C HIS A 64 0.85 -0.29 4.26
N VAL A 65 1.33 0.87 3.87
CA VAL A 65 2.41 1.01 2.88
C VAL A 65 3.65 1.42 3.64
N LEU A 66 4.70 0.59 3.56
CA LEU A 66 5.96 0.82 4.25
C LEU A 66 7.09 0.91 3.23
N SER A 67 7.79 2.04 3.21
CA SER A 67 9.09 2.16 2.54
C SER A 67 10.18 1.93 3.59
N ALA A 68 11.14 1.05 3.30
CA ALA A 68 12.28 0.84 4.16
C ALA A 68 13.57 0.76 3.36
N PHE A 69 14.63 1.37 3.90
CA PHE A 69 15.99 1.10 3.47
C PHE A 69 16.53 -0.13 4.22
N ARG A 70 17.11 -1.07 3.48
CA ARG A 70 17.71 -2.30 4.04
C ARG A 70 19.15 -2.44 3.58
N TYR A 71 20.02 -2.77 4.53
CA TYR A 71 21.44 -3.06 4.32
C TYR A 71 21.91 -4.15 5.29
N GLY A 72 22.72 -5.10 4.84
CA GLY A 72 23.38 -6.09 5.71
C GLY A 72 23.46 -7.52 5.14
N ARG A 73 24.41 -8.29 5.69
CA ARG A 73 24.74 -9.68 5.33
C ARG A 73 24.29 -10.62 6.46
N GLU A 74 23.74 -11.81 6.15
CA GLU A 74 23.29 -12.78 7.17
C GLU A 74 24.44 -13.67 7.70
N ASP A 75 25.63 -13.64 7.10
CA ASP A 75 26.75 -14.58 7.32
C ASP A 75 27.94 -14.00 8.13
N LEU A 76 27.90 -12.72 8.51
CA LEU A 76 28.97 -12.04 9.29
C LEU A 76 28.54 -11.71 10.73
N ASP A 77 27.81 -12.63 11.35
CA ASP A 77 27.25 -12.52 12.72
C ASP A 77 28.28 -12.49 13.87
N VAL A 78 29.56 -12.30 13.57
CA VAL A 78 30.54 -11.93 14.61
C VAL A 78 30.41 -10.45 15.00
N LEU A 79 29.83 -9.60 14.11
CA LEU A 79 29.36 -8.24 14.45
C LEU A 79 27.90 -7.94 14.00
N GLY A 80 27.28 -8.74 13.13
CA GLY A 80 25.81 -8.96 13.06
C GLY A 80 24.89 -7.76 12.77
N LEU A 81 25.33 -6.76 12.01
CA LEU A 81 24.52 -5.55 11.78
C LEU A 81 23.64 -5.69 10.52
N THR A 82 22.44 -6.25 10.68
CA THR A 82 21.35 -5.98 9.73
C THR A 82 20.75 -4.61 10.04
N PHE A 83 20.94 -3.66 9.13
CA PHE A 83 20.36 -2.33 9.23
C PHE A 83 19.07 -2.26 8.42
N ARG A 84 18.00 -1.86 9.11
CA ARG A 84 16.74 -1.52 8.47
C ARG A 84 16.25 -0.20 9.02
N LYS A 85 16.05 0.76 8.14
CA LYS A 85 15.48 2.06 8.49
C LYS A 85 14.17 2.23 7.74
N ASP A 86 13.08 2.31 8.49
CA ASP A 86 11.79 2.67 7.93
C ASP A 86 11.85 4.15 7.51
N LEU A 87 11.56 4.42 6.24
CA LEU A 87 11.63 5.76 5.63
C LEU A 87 10.26 6.42 5.61
N TYR A 88 9.23 5.64 5.31
CA TYR A 88 7.86 6.10 5.17
C TYR A 88 6.89 5.03 5.66
N LEU A 89 5.91 5.42 6.48
CA LEU A 89 4.79 4.58 6.86
C LEU A 89 3.48 5.32 6.63
N ALA A 90 2.62 4.75 5.79
CA ALA A 90 1.22 5.10 5.68
C ALA A 90 0.35 3.97 6.22
N SER A 91 -0.62 4.30 7.06
CA SER A 91 -1.57 3.34 7.64
C SER A 91 -3.01 3.72 7.33
N ALA A 92 -3.83 2.72 7.01
CA ALA A 92 -5.25 2.91 6.77
C ALA A 92 -6.09 1.76 7.35
N GLN A 93 -7.16 2.08 8.09
CA GLN A 93 -8.11 1.12 8.66
C GLN A 93 -9.16 0.69 7.63
N VAL A 94 -8.99 -0.50 7.09
CA VAL A 94 -9.88 -1.05 6.05
C VAL A 94 -11.17 -1.64 6.64
N TYR A 95 -11.09 -2.24 7.82
CA TYR A 95 -12.25 -2.79 8.53
C TYR A 95 -12.15 -2.50 10.05
N PRO A 96 -13.26 -2.15 10.73
CA PRO A 96 -14.53 -1.75 10.13
C PRO A 96 -14.33 -0.49 9.27
N PRO A 97 -15.09 -0.36 8.17
CA PRO A 97 -14.97 0.76 7.26
C PRO A 97 -15.27 2.09 7.97
N VAL A 98 -14.42 3.10 7.77
CA VAL A 98 -14.61 4.44 8.30
C VAL A 98 -15.22 5.32 7.20
N TYR A 99 -16.34 5.98 7.48
CA TYR A 99 -17.05 6.84 6.53
C TYR A 99 -16.97 8.30 7.01
N ALA A 100 -16.86 9.25 6.07
CA ALA A 100 -17.17 10.66 6.37
C ALA A 100 -18.66 10.75 6.77
N SER A 101 -19.01 11.66 7.67
CA SER A 101 -20.34 11.85 8.27
C SER A 101 -21.56 11.46 7.42
N GLU A 102 -22.59 10.88 8.07
CA GLU A 102 -23.85 10.35 7.53
C GLU A 102 -24.80 11.37 6.86
N ALA A 103 -24.30 12.24 5.99
CA ALA A 103 -25.08 13.23 5.25
C ALA A 103 -24.85 13.07 3.75
N ASP A 104 -25.30 11.95 3.19
CA ASP A 104 -26.00 11.88 1.91
C ASP A 104 -26.18 10.42 1.47
N ASN A 105 -27.42 10.08 1.13
CA ASN A 105 -27.87 8.72 0.83
C ASN A 105 -27.46 8.27 -0.60
N CYS A 106 -26.24 8.56 -1.02
CA CYS A 106 -25.69 8.18 -2.32
C CYS A 106 -24.28 7.57 -2.15
N GLY A 107 -24.18 6.25 -2.20
CA GLY A 107 -22.91 5.56 -2.44
C GLY A 107 -21.83 5.79 -1.38
N ARG A 108 -22.01 5.19 -0.20
CA ARG A 108 -21.09 5.09 0.95
C ARG A 108 -19.61 5.32 0.59
N VAL A 109 -19.03 6.44 1.02
CA VAL A 109 -17.64 6.81 0.72
C VAL A 109 -16.69 6.45 1.85
N LEU A 110 -15.66 5.67 1.55
CA LEU A 110 -14.63 5.27 2.50
C LEU A 110 -13.59 6.36 2.66
N LEU A 111 -13.55 6.96 3.85
CA LEU A 111 -12.36 7.64 4.30
C LEU A 111 -11.45 6.55 4.86
N ASN A 112 -10.35 6.29 4.17
CA ASN A 112 -9.24 5.60 4.80
C ASN A 112 -8.26 6.71 5.20
N PRO A 113 -8.48 7.42 6.33
CA PRO A 113 -7.60 8.51 6.73
C PRO A 113 -6.20 7.92 6.84
N THR A 114 -5.35 8.29 5.89
CA THR A 114 -4.01 7.75 5.85
C THR A 114 -3.22 8.49 6.91
N SER A 115 -2.94 7.83 8.04
CA SER A 115 -1.96 8.36 8.98
C SER A 115 -0.59 8.17 8.35
N THR A 116 0.08 9.28 8.04
CA THR A 116 1.43 9.30 7.49
C THR A 116 2.42 9.67 8.58
N ALA A 117 3.45 8.85 8.76
CA ALA A 117 4.59 9.16 9.62
C ALA A 117 5.87 9.08 8.80
N VAL A 118 6.65 10.18 8.84
CA VAL A 118 8.01 10.24 8.29
C VAL A 118 8.99 10.02 9.43
N CYS A 119 9.73 8.91 9.39
CA CYS A 119 10.63 8.50 10.47
C CYS A 119 12.05 9.05 10.25
N GLY A 120 12.22 10.36 10.46
CA GLY A 120 13.52 11.05 10.39
C GLY A 120 13.79 11.89 11.64
N ASN A 121 14.94 11.71 12.29
CA ASN A 121 15.39 12.61 13.35
C ASN A 121 15.64 14.01 12.75
N SER A 122 14.71 14.93 12.97
CA SER A 122 15.02 16.35 13.12
C SER A 122 14.42 16.82 14.44
N LYS A 123 15.30 17.32 15.30
CA LYS A 123 14.97 18.02 16.54
C LYS A 123 14.12 19.24 16.18
N PRO A 124 12.97 19.53 16.83
CA PRO A 124 12.25 20.76 16.56
C PRO A 124 13.00 21.93 17.23
N PRO A 125 13.37 23.00 16.50
CA PRO A 125 13.61 24.29 17.13
C PRO A 125 12.27 25.03 17.24
N GLY A 126 11.97 25.54 18.43
CA GLY A 126 11.30 26.81 18.67
C GLY A 126 9.97 27.10 17.96
N SER A 127 8.94 27.27 18.77
CA SER A 127 7.73 28.04 18.45
C SER A 127 8.03 29.37 17.74
N GLU A 128 7.64 29.48 16.47
CA GLU A 128 7.35 30.77 15.83
C GLU A 128 6.05 30.65 15.04
N VAL A 129 5.15 31.57 15.34
CA VAL A 129 3.85 31.76 14.70
C VAL A 129 4.11 32.30 13.30
N SER A 130 3.53 31.69 12.26
CA SER A 130 3.44 32.30 10.93
C SER A 130 2.05 32.07 10.37
N GLU A 131 1.37 33.19 10.20
CA GLU A 131 0.03 33.34 9.66
C GLU A 131 0.00 33.06 8.15
N GLY A 132 -1.02 32.32 7.70
CA GLY A 132 -1.65 32.45 6.39
C GLY A 132 -0.91 31.96 5.14
N THR A 133 -1.27 30.78 4.65
CA THR A 133 -1.88 30.66 3.29
C THR A 133 -2.74 29.39 3.23
N ASP A 134 -3.94 29.54 2.68
CA ASP A 134 -4.98 28.52 2.49
C ASP A 134 -4.51 27.43 1.53
N ASP A 135 -3.92 26.36 2.06
CA ASP A 135 -3.80 25.09 1.35
C ASP A 135 -4.89 24.17 1.88
N SER A 136 -6.02 24.21 1.18
CA SER A 136 -7.17 23.34 1.36
C SER A 136 -6.75 21.87 1.35
N LEU A 137 -6.48 21.30 2.53
CA LEU A 137 -6.51 19.87 2.78
C LEU A 137 -7.90 19.40 2.35
N HIS A 138 -8.00 18.77 1.18
CA HIS A 138 -9.26 18.22 0.72
C HIS A 138 -9.67 17.09 1.66
N SER A 139 -10.45 17.42 2.68
CA SER A 139 -11.30 16.51 3.46
C SER A 139 -12.45 16.03 2.56
N GLY A 140 -12.09 15.48 1.40
CA GLY A 140 -12.98 15.13 0.30
C GLY A 140 -13.08 13.62 0.17
N SER A 141 -14.31 13.15 0.14
CA SER A 141 -14.70 11.78 -0.15
C SER A 141 -14.13 11.31 -1.51
N LEU A 142 -13.33 10.23 -1.57
CA LEU A 142 -12.80 9.72 -2.85
C LEU A 142 -13.77 8.71 -3.50
N PRO A 143 -14.15 8.89 -4.77
CA PRO A 143 -14.98 7.92 -5.50
C PRO A 143 -14.20 6.61 -5.73
N LEU A 144 -14.91 5.48 -5.72
CA LEU A 144 -14.30 4.19 -6.02
C LEU A 144 -13.83 4.13 -7.48
N THR A 145 -12.72 3.44 -7.72
CA THR A 145 -12.28 3.20 -9.09
C THR A 145 -13.10 2.08 -9.73
N ARG A 146 -13.23 2.11 -11.07
CA ARG A 146 -13.95 1.08 -11.83
C ARG A 146 -13.48 -0.35 -11.52
N LEU A 147 -12.19 -0.50 -11.19
CA LEU A 147 -11.63 -1.81 -10.85
C LEU A 147 -12.02 -2.23 -9.42
N GLN A 148 -12.00 -1.31 -8.45
CA GLN A 148 -12.50 -1.56 -7.10
C GLN A 148 -13.98 -1.93 -7.12
N GLU A 149 -14.83 -1.18 -7.85
CA GLU A 149 -16.25 -1.50 -8.01
C GLU A 149 -16.48 -2.92 -8.55
N ARG A 150 -15.74 -3.28 -9.61
CA ARG A 150 -15.81 -4.63 -10.20
C ARG A 150 -15.34 -5.70 -9.23
N LEU A 151 -14.28 -5.45 -8.46
CA LEU A 151 -13.77 -6.38 -7.46
C LEU A 151 -14.77 -6.56 -6.31
N ILE A 152 -15.33 -5.47 -5.77
CA ILE A 152 -16.33 -5.52 -4.70
C ILE A 152 -17.57 -6.28 -5.18
N LYS A 153 -18.08 -5.96 -6.37
CA LYS A 153 -19.21 -6.68 -6.98
C LYS A 153 -18.92 -8.18 -7.16
N LYS A 154 -17.69 -8.54 -7.49
CA LYS A 154 -17.27 -9.93 -7.69
C LYS A 154 -17.03 -10.69 -6.38
N LEU A 155 -16.50 -10.02 -5.36
CA LEU A 155 -16.08 -10.62 -4.09
C LEU A 155 -17.17 -10.61 -3.02
N GLY A 156 -18.18 -9.75 -3.15
CA GLY A 156 -19.32 -9.65 -2.25
C GLY A 156 -19.12 -8.63 -1.11
N ASN A 157 -20.04 -8.66 -0.15
CA ASN A 157 -20.21 -7.60 0.86
C ASN A 157 -19.04 -7.46 1.85
N ASN A 158 -18.16 -8.45 1.93
CA ASN A 158 -17.00 -8.44 2.83
C ASN A 158 -15.72 -7.95 2.14
N ALA A 159 -15.86 -7.28 1.01
CA ALA A 159 -14.77 -6.73 0.23
C ALA A 159 -14.70 -5.20 0.43
N PHE A 160 -13.62 -4.74 1.05
CA PHE A 160 -13.46 -3.36 1.49
C PHE A 160 -12.29 -2.69 0.75
N PRO A 161 -12.49 -1.60 0.00
CA PRO A 161 -11.42 -0.95 -0.74
C PRO A 161 -10.48 -0.16 0.16
N PHE A 162 -9.28 0.07 -0.35
CA PHE A 162 -8.27 0.95 0.23
C PHE A 162 -7.57 1.74 -0.87
N TYR A 163 -6.95 2.86 -0.47
CA TYR A 163 -6.26 3.78 -1.35
C TYR A 163 -5.09 4.41 -0.57
N PHE A 164 -3.93 4.56 -1.21
CA PHE A 164 -2.81 5.36 -0.71
C PHE A 164 -2.27 6.23 -1.83
N LYS A 165 -2.04 7.51 -1.52
CA LYS A 165 -1.22 8.40 -2.34
C LYS A 165 0.12 8.55 -1.64
N LEU A 166 1.20 8.24 -2.35
CA LEU A 166 2.55 8.50 -1.82
C LEU A 166 2.85 10.01 -1.91
N PRO A 167 3.59 10.57 -0.95
CA PRO A 167 4.17 11.90 -1.08
C PRO A 167 5.04 12.02 -2.34
N ALA A 168 5.15 13.22 -2.92
CA ALA A 168 5.99 13.45 -4.09
C ALA A 168 7.51 13.34 -3.76
N ASP A 169 7.88 13.44 -2.49
CA ASP A 169 9.25 13.24 -1.99
C ASP A 169 9.50 11.80 -1.50
N ALA A 170 8.57 10.87 -1.76
CA ALA A 170 8.76 9.47 -1.44
C ALA A 170 9.94 8.89 -2.24
N PRO A 171 10.84 8.12 -1.60
CA PRO A 171 12.05 7.65 -2.26
C PRO A 171 11.73 6.55 -3.28
N ALA A 172 12.20 6.70 -4.53
CA ALA A 172 12.03 5.66 -5.55
C ALA A 172 12.57 4.29 -5.10
N SER A 173 11.94 3.21 -5.57
CA SER A 173 12.43 1.86 -5.28
C SER A 173 13.71 1.58 -6.05
N VAL A 174 14.80 1.36 -5.32
CA VAL A 174 16.11 1.04 -5.90
C VAL A 174 16.68 -0.15 -5.15
N THR A 175 17.20 -1.12 -5.89
CA THR A 175 17.82 -2.30 -5.30
C THR A 175 19.17 -2.56 -5.97
N LEU A 176 20.23 -2.46 -5.18
CA LEU A 176 21.58 -2.86 -5.54
C LEU A 176 21.71 -4.37 -5.35
N GLN A 177 21.91 -5.07 -6.47
CA GLN A 177 22.15 -6.51 -6.45
C GLN A 177 23.58 -6.78 -5.99
N PRO A 178 23.80 -7.80 -5.15
CA PRO A 178 25.15 -8.23 -4.78
C PRO A 178 25.97 -8.62 -6.03
N GLY A 179 27.29 -8.45 -5.95
CA GLY A 179 28.19 -8.96 -6.98
C GLY A 179 28.07 -10.48 -7.14
N PRO A 180 28.48 -11.06 -8.29
CA PRO A 180 28.34 -12.50 -8.57
C PRO A 180 28.99 -13.44 -7.53
N ASN A 181 29.96 -12.92 -6.76
CA ASN A 181 30.70 -13.66 -5.74
C ASN A 181 30.39 -13.15 -4.31
N GLU A 182 29.41 -12.27 -4.15
CA GLU A 182 28.98 -11.74 -2.86
C GLU A 182 27.73 -12.49 -2.40
N SER A 183 27.83 -13.21 -1.27
CA SER A 183 26.63 -13.67 -0.56
C SER A 183 26.01 -12.49 0.17
N GLY A 184 24.70 -12.26 0.02
CA GLY A 184 24.03 -11.17 0.74
C GLY A 184 22.65 -10.92 0.20
N LYS A 185 21.79 -10.28 1.00
CA LYS A 185 20.53 -9.77 0.50
C LYS A 185 20.78 -8.47 -0.28
N PRO A 186 20.00 -8.20 -1.33
CA PRO A 186 20.08 -6.93 -2.04
C PRO A 186 19.92 -5.74 -1.09
N CYS A 187 20.72 -4.70 -1.30
CA CYS A 187 20.68 -3.46 -0.53
C CYS A 187 19.80 -2.44 -1.26
N GLY A 188 18.95 -1.71 -0.55
CA GLY A 188 18.16 -0.67 -1.21
C GLY A 188 16.89 -0.26 -0.49
N VAL A 189 16.04 0.45 -1.24
CA VAL A 189 14.73 0.93 -0.81
C VAL A 189 13.64 0.05 -1.42
N ASP A 190 12.86 -0.59 -0.57
CA ASP A 190 11.72 -1.42 -0.96
C ASP A 190 10.40 -0.88 -0.39
N TYR A 191 9.34 -0.94 -1.21
CA TYR A 191 7.97 -0.72 -0.74
C TYR A 191 7.25 -2.03 -0.49
N GLU A 192 6.66 -2.11 0.70
CA GLU A 192 5.97 -3.29 1.19
C GLU A 192 4.54 -2.91 1.57
N LEU A 193 3.57 -3.44 0.82
CA LEU A 193 2.16 -3.35 1.21
C LEU A 193 1.86 -4.47 2.22
N ARG A 194 1.29 -4.09 3.37
CA ARG A 194 0.97 -5.02 4.46
C ARG A 194 -0.47 -4.93 4.91
N THR A 195 -1.22 -6.01 4.80
CA THR A 195 -2.56 -6.12 5.41
C THR A 195 -2.54 -7.09 6.57
N TYR A 196 -3.13 -6.70 7.71
CA TYR A 196 -3.16 -7.51 8.93
C TYR A 196 -4.35 -7.17 9.84
N VAL A 197 -4.63 -8.04 10.80
CA VAL A 197 -5.67 -7.87 11.83
C VAL A 197 -5.03 -7.48 13.16
N ALA A 198 -5.50 -6.41 13.81
CA ALA A 198 -4.99 -5.90 15.08
C ALA A 198 -6.08 -5.17 15.90
N GLU A 199 -5.78 -4.83 17.16
CA GLU A 199 -6.68 -4.00 17.99
C GLU A 199 -6.43 -2.52 17.71
N THR A 200 -5.16 -2.13 17.58
CA THR A 200 -4.72 -0.77 17.20
C THR A 200 -3.80 -0.79 15.98
N SER A 201 -3.58 0.38 15.35
CA SER A 201 -2.67 0.51 14.20
C SER A 201 -1.21 0.24 14.58
N ASP A 202 -0.85 0.51 15.83
CA ASP A 202 0.54 0.54 16.31
C ASP A 202 0.98 -0.77 16.97
N ASP A 203 0.08 -1.75 17.06
CA ASP A 203 0.38 -3.07 17.60
C ASP A 203 1.50 -3.73 16.79
N LYS A 204 2.54 -4.23 17.49
CA LYS A 204 3.64 -4.99 16.87
C LYS A 204 3.06 -6.13 16.01
N LEU A 205 3.18 -5.98 14.69
CA LEU A 205 2.65 -6.93 13.71
C LEU A 205 3.02 -8.37 14.06
N GLN A 206 2.01 -9.20 14.33
CA GLN A 206 2.22 -10.64 14.41
C GLN A 206 2.58 -11.17 13.02
N LYS A 207 3.78 -11.78 12.87
CA LYS A 207 4.28 -12.34 11.60
C LYS A 207 3.29 -13.28 10.89
N ARG A 208 2.32 -13.85 11.61
CA ARG A 208 1.34 -14.83 11.12
C ARG A 208 0.09 -14.24 10.46
N SER A 209 -0.19 -12.94 10.63
CA SER A 209 -1.35 -12.26 10.03
C SER A 209 -0.99 -11.40 8.83
N PHE A 210 0.22 -11.56 8.30
CA PHE A 210 0.85 -10.60 7.40
C PHE A 210 0.99 -11.14 5.96
N THR A 211 0.83 -10.25 4.98
CA THR A 211 0.92 -10.55 3.55
C THR A 211 1.74 -9.48 2.81
N PRO A 212 3.02 -9.73 2.46
CA PRO A 212 3.82 -8.77 1.69
C PRO A 212 3.43 -8.79 0.22
N ILE A 213 3.06 -7.66 -0.35
CA ILE A 213 3.11 -7.45 -1.80
C ILE A 213 4.15 -6.36 -2.05
N PHE A 214 5.17 -6.69 -2.84
CA PHE A 214 6.16 -5.72 -3.28
C PHE A 214 5.50 -4.79 -4.31
N ALA A 215 5.57 -3.50 -4.02
CA ALA A 215 5.29 -2.43 -4.96
C ALA A 215 6.63 -1.94 -5.49
N ALA A 216 6.78 -1.84 -6.81
CA ALA A 216 7.92 -1.18 -7.42
C ALA A 216 7.48 0.22 -7.84
N GLU A 217 8.19 1.22 -7.34
CA GLU A 217 8.08 2.59 -7.80
C GLU A 217 9.16 2.85 -8.84
N TYR A 218 8.74 3.27 -10.03
CA TYR A 218 9.63 3.58 -11.14
C TYR A 218 9.61 5.07 -11.44
N PHE A 219 10.79 5.66 -11.53
CA PHE A 219 10.98 7.03 -11.97
C PHE A 219 10.95 7.12 -13.49
N TYR A 220 10.18 8.05 -14.05
CA TYR A 220 10.27 8.40 -15.48
C TYR A 220 10.96 9.76 -15.65
N ALA A 221 12.11 9.78 -16.31
CA ALA A 221 12.70 11.03 -16.80
C ALA A 221 12.13 11.32 -18.20
N GLU A 222 11.42 12.43 -18.37
CA GLU A 222 11.10 12.96 -19.69
C GLU A 222 12.41 13.23 -20.47
N PRO A 223 12.51 12.83 -21.75
CA PRO A 223 13.73 12.96 -22.56
C PRO A 223 14.07 14.40 -22.95
#